data_AF-A0A2H0YH36-F1
#
_entry.id   AF-A0A2H0YH36-F1
#
_cell.length_a   1.000
_cell.length_b   1.000
_cell.length_c   1.000
_cell.angle_alpha   90.00
_cell.angle_beta   90.00
_cell.angle_gamma   90.00
#
_symmetry.space_group_name_H-M   'P 1'
#
loop_
_entity.id
_entity.type
_entity.pdbx_description
1 polymer ?
#
loop_
_entity_poly.entity_id
_entity_poly.type
_entity_poly.pdbx_seq_one_letter_code
_entity_poly.pdbx_strand_id
1 'polypeptide(L)'
;MTLPKPDLSGEPGLWSLLLQRRSRRNFDDSRPLGLELLSSLLWAAQGITSGHGNHLFRTAPSAGALYPVETYLSVRAVEGLEHGLYHFRPRH
;
A
#
# COMPACT_ATOMS: atom_id res chain seq x y z
N MET A 1 -10.82 -7.43 -7.34
CA MET A 1 -10.67 -6.36 -8.35
C MET A 1 -9.19 -6.08 -8.59
N THR A 2 -8.85 -5.40 -9.67
CA THR A 2 -7.49 -4.93 -9.95
C THR A 2 -7.36 -3.48 -9.50
N LEU A 3 -6.29 -3.15 -8.78
CA LEU A 3 -5.98 -1.77 -8.40
C LEU A 3 -5.26 -1.05 -9.56
N PRO A 4 -5.40 0.28 -9.68
CA PRO A 4 -4.60 1.06 -10.62
C PRO A 4 -3.10 0.91 -10.32
N LYS A 5 -2.24 1.14 -11.32
CA LYS A 5 -0.79 1.12 -11.07
C LYS A 5 -0.44 2.19 -10.03
N PRO A 6 0.44 1.89 -9.06
CA PRO A 6 0.87 2.88 -8.08
C PRO A 6 1.62 4.00 -8.79
N ASP A 7 1.31 5.23 -8.41
CA ASP A 7 2.13 6.38 -8.80
C ASP A 7 3.39 6.41 -7.92
N LEU A 8 4.55 6.30 -8.58
CA LEU A 8 5.88 6.30 -7.96
C LEU A 8 6.66 7.59 -8.24
N SER A 9 6.01 8.60 -8.82
CA SER A 9 6.65 9.87 -9.19
C SER A 9 6.74 10.88 -8.03
N GLY A 10 6.13 10.56 -6.87
CA GLY A 10 6.01 11.46 -5.73
C GLY A 10 7.32 11.67 -4.98
N GLU A 11 7.88 12.87 -5.07
CA GLU A 11 9.11 13.30 -4.38
C GLU A 11 8.78 14.16 -3.16
N PRO A 12 8.79 13.57 -1.95
CA PRO A 12 9.44 14.21 -0.82
C PRO A 12 10.66 13.38 -0.40
N GLY A 13 11.82 14.03 -0.28
CA GLY A 13 13.05 13.34 0.12
C GLY A 13 12.88 12.58 1.44
N LEU A 14 13.45 11.37 1.50
CA LEU A 14 13.32 10.42 2.62
C LEU A 14 13.48 11.09 4.01
N TRP A 15 14.48 11.96 4.16
CA TRP A 15 14.74 12.65 5.43
C TRP A 15 13.59 13.58 5.86
N SER A 16 12.97 14.27 4.90
CA SER A 16 11.81 15.12 5.19
C SER A 16 10.61 14.28 5.64
N LEU A 17 10.34 13.16 4.96
CA LEU A 17 9.27 12.24 5.33
C LEU A 17 9.45 11.69 6.75
N LEU A 18 10.67 11.25 7.09
CA LEU A 18 10.98 10.72 8.42
C LEU A 18 10.80 11.78 9.51
N LEU A 19 11.24 13.02 9.26
CA LEU A 19 11.09 14.14 10.19
C LEU A 19 9.62 14.54 10.41
N GLN A 20 8.82 14.55 9.34
CA GLN A 20 7.43 15.01 9.37
C GLN A 20 6.43 13.94 9.80
N ARG A 21 6.80 12.65 9.79
CA ARG A 21 5.91 11.54 10.14
C ARG A 21 5.32 11.70 11.54
N ARG A 22 3.99 11.71 11.64
CA ARG A 22 3.24 11.71 12.90
C ARG A 22 2.10 10.71 12.83
N SER A 23 1.75 10.10 13.96
CA SER A 23 0.53 9.30 14.06
C SER A 23 -0.67 10.24 14.14
N ARG A 24 -1.54 10.22 13.13
CA ARG A 24 -2.79 11.00 13.07
C ARG A 24 -3.97 10.09 13.39
N ARG A 25 -4.97 10.61 14.11
CA ARG A 25 -6.19 9.87 14.52
C ARG A 25 -7.49 10.62 14.23
N ASN A 26 -7.40 11.83 13.71
CA ASN A 26 -8.53 12.63 13.26
C ASN A 26 -8.49 12.61 11.74
N PHE A 27 -9.55 12.11 11.11
CA PHE A 27 -9.69 11.96 9.67
C PHE A 27 -10.92 12.73 9.19
N ASP A 28 -10.87 13.20 7.94
CA ASP A 28 -12.01 13.85 7.28
C ASP A 28 -12.91 12.76 6.69
N ASP A 29 -13.92 12.32 7.45
CA ASP A 29 -14.86 11.29 7.01
C ASP A 29 -15.70 11.71 5.78
N SER A 30 -15.73 13.01 5.44
CA SER A 30 -16.43 13.51 4.26
C SER A 30 -15.63 13.38 2.96
N ARG A 31 -14.34 13.04 3.07
CA ARG A 31 -13.41 12.97 1.94
C ARG A 31 -12.87 11.55 1.77
N PRO A 32 -13.47 10.74 0.88
CA PRO A 32 -12.98 9.39 0.64
C PRO A 32 -11.55 9.42 0.09
N LEU A 33 -10.81 8.33 0.34
CA LEU A 33 -9.48 8.15 -0.23
C LEU A 33 -9.60 7.75 -1.71
N GLY A 34 -8.84 8.40 -2.59
CA GLY A 34 -8.74 7.99 -3.99
C GLY A 34 -8.13 6.59 -4.15
N LEU A 35 -8.58 5.85 -5.17
CA LEU A 35 -8.15 4.47 -5.41
C LEU A 35 -6.66 4.37 -5.81
N GLU A 36 -6.15 5.37 -6.53
CA GLU A 36 -4.75 5.50 -6.93
C GLU A 36 -3.85 5.66 -5.71
N LEU A 37 -4.22 6.53 -4.77
CA LEU A 37 -3.48 6.74 -3.53
C LEU A 37 -3.50 5.49 -2.66
N LEU A 38 -4.64 4.80 -2.58
CA LEU A 38 -4.72 3.51 -1.90
C LEU A 38 -3.75 2.50 -2.52
N SER A 39 -3.70 2.43 -3.85
CA SER A 39 -2.77 1.54 -4.57
C SER A 39 -1.31 1.85 -4.25
N SER A 40 -0.91 3.13 -4.30
CA SER A 40 0.44 3.55 -3.93
C SER A 40 0.80 3.20 -2.48
N LEU A 41 -0.13 3.38 -1.54
CA LEU A 41 0.09 3.01 -0.13
C LEU A 41 0.28 1.49 0.06
N LEU A 42 -0.55 0.68 -0.60
CA LEU A 42 -0.45 -0.78 -0.56
C LEU A 42 0.83 -1.28 -1.23
N TRP A 43 1.22 -0.69 -2.36
CA TRP A 43 2.49 -0.99 -2.99
C TRP A 43 3.67 -0.60 -2.10
N ALA A 44 3.66 0.58 -1.49
CA ALA A 44 4.73 0.99 -0.58
C ALA A 44 4.85 0.03 0.62
N ALA A 45 3.74 -0.48 1.14
CA ALA A 45 3.72 -1.39 2.28
C ALA A 45 4.15 -2.84 1.95
N GLN A 46 3.65 -3.41 0.84
CA GLN A 46 3.79 -4.85 0.52
C GLN A 46 3.92 -5.14 -0.99
N GLY A 47 4.14 -4.13 -1.82
CA GLY A 47 4.21 -4.26 -3.28
C GLY A 47 5.44 -5.03 -3.75
N ILE A 48 5.37 -5.56 -4.97
CA ILE A 48 6.48 -6.28 -5.61
C ILE A 48 7.43 -5.25 -6.26
N THR A 49 8.73 -5.39 -6.01
CA THR A 49 9.78 -4.51 -6.56
C THR A 49 10.62 -5.19 -7.64
N SER A 50 10.79 -6.51 -7.56
CA SER A 50 11.52 -7.32 -8.53
C SER A 50 11.24 -8.81 -8.30
N GLY A 51 11.83 -9.69 -9.11
CA GLY A 51 11.76 -11.14 -8.93
C GLY A 51 13.00 -11.85 -9.43
N HIS A 52 13.26 -13.04 -8.89
CA HIS A 52 14.35 -13.92 -9.30
C HIS A 52 13.87 -15.39 -9.29
N GLY A 53 13.76 -15.99 -10.47
CA GLY A 53 13.14 -17.30 -10.64
C GLY A 53 11.69 -17.29 -10.13
N ASN A 54 11.39 -18.16 -9.17
CA ASN A 54 10.05 -18.25 -8.56
C ASN A 54 9.85 -17.31 -7.35
N HIS A 55 10.86 -16.49 -6.99
CA HIS A 55 10.77 -15.59 -5.85
C HIS A 55 10.39 -14.18 -6.30
N LEU A 56 9.42 -13.59 -5.61
CA LEU A 56 9.03 -12.19 -5.76
C LEU A 56 9.55 -11.40 -4.57
N PHE A 57 10.25 -10.30 -4.83
CA PHE A 57 10.74 -9.42 -3.78
C PHE A 57 9.74 -8.32 -3.48
N ARG A 58 9.47 -8.08 -2.20
CA ARG A 58 8.56 -7.02 -1.74
C ARG A 58 9.31 -5.76 -1.32
N THR A 59 8.59 -4.64 -1.23
CA THR A 59 9.08 -3.38 -0.66
C THR A 59 9.54 -3.53 0.79
N ALA A 60 8.88 -4.40 1.56
CA ALA A 60 9.30 -4.77 2.91
C ALA A 60 10.27 -5.98 2.87
N PRO A 61 11.40 -5.96 3.60
CA PRO A 61 12.29 -7.13 3.69
C PRO A 61 11.64 -8.26 4.50
N SER A 62 12.01 -9.51 4.19
CA SER A 62 11.55 -10.70 4.92
C SER A 62 12.60 -11.79 4.92
N ALA A 63 12.78 -12.46 6.05
CA ALA A 63 13.74 -13.55 6.19
C ALA A 63 13.43 -14.68 5.19
N GLY A 64 14.45 -15.09 4.43
CA GLY A 64 14.33 -16.17 3.43
C GLY A 64 13.37 -15.88 2.27
N ALA A 65 12.98 -14.62 2.05
CA ALA A 65 11.96 -14.24 1.05
C ALA A 65 10.61 -15.00 1.23
N LEU A 66 10.28 -15.35 2.48
CA LEU A 66 9.09 -16.15 2.80
C LEU A 66 7.80 -15.32 2.85
N TYR A 67 7.91 -14.03 3.19
CA TYR A 67 6.79 -13.08 3.24
C TYR A 67 5.51 -13.61 3.92
N PRO A 68 5.58 -14.09 5.17
CA PRO A 68 4.44 -14.73 5.85
C PRO A 68 3.31 -13.76 6.24
N VAL A 69 3.52 -12.45 6.07
CA VAL A 69 2.58 -11.40 6.45
C VAL A 69 1.59 -11.14 5.32
N GLU A 70 0.32 -11.28 5.63
CA GLU A 70 -0.82 -10.94 4.77
C GLU A 70 -1.43 -9.60 5.18
N THR A 71 -1.93 -8.83 4.20
CA THR A 71 -2.52 -7.50 4.44
C THR A 71 -4.02 -7.52 4.17
N TYR A 72 -4.80 -7.15 5.17
CA TYR A 72 -6.25 -7.00 5.06
C TYR A 72 -6.62 -5.53 5.27
N LEU A 73 -7.58 -5.04 4.49
CA LEU A 73 -8.11 -3.69 4.59
C LEU A 73 -9.54 -3.71 5.13
N SER A 74 -9.79 -2.98 6.21
CA SER A 74 -11.14 -2.57 6.61
C SER A 74 -11.45 -1.24 5.92
N VAL A 75 -12.13 -1.31 4.78
CA VAL A 75 -12.42 -0.16 3.92
C VAL A 75 -13.71 0.49 4.37
N ARG A 76 -13.65 1.77 4.76
CA ARG A 76 -14.85 2.55 5.14
C ARG A 76 -15.23 3.62 4.11
N ALA A 77 -14.24 4.34 3.57
CA ALA A 77 -14.44 5.46 2.66
C ALA A 77 -13.29 5.51 1.63
N VAL A 78 -13.42 4.74 0.55
CA VAL A 78 -12.50 4.74 -0.59
C VAL A 78 -13.32 4.83 -1.86
N GLU A 79 -12.91 5.69 -2.79
CA GLU A 79 -13.59 5.87 -4.06
C GLU A 79 -13.61 4.55 -4.86
N GLY A 80 -14.80 4.17 -5.36
CA GLY A 80 -14.97 2.95 -6.15
C GLY A 80 -14.89 1.63 -5.37
N LEU A 81 -14.75 1.66 -4.04
CA LEU A 81 -14.82 0.47 -3.18
C LEU A 81 -16.05 0.51 -2.29
N GLU A 82 -16.71 -0.63 -2.14
CA GLU A 82 -17.75 -0.81 -1.14
C GLU A 82 -17.15 -0.87 0.27
N HIS A 83 -17.94 -0.53 1.29
CA HIS A 83 -17.55 -0.71 2.67
C HIS A 83 -17.41 -2.21 2.97
N GLY A 84 -16.25 -2.65 3.44
CA GLY A 84 -16.05 -4.04 3.80
C GLY A 84 -14.62 -4.41 4.14
N LEU A 85 -14.41 -5.72 4.29
CA LEU A 85 -13.09 -6.31 4.52
C LEU A 85 -12.53 -6.87 3.21
N TYR A 86 -11.31 -6.46 2.86
CA TYR A 86 -10.62 -6.86 1.63
C TYR A 86 -9.29 -7.52 1.96
N HIS A 87 -8.88 -8.50 1.15
CA HIS A 87 -7.54 -9.08 1.19
C HIS A 87 -6.69 -8.48 0.07
N PHE A 88 -5.57 -7.84 0.43
CA PHE A 88 -4.60 -7.36 -0.55
C PHE A 88 -3.74 -8.53 -1.04
N ARG A 89 -3.78 -8.77 -2.35
CA ARG A 89 -2.97 -9.77 -3.02
C ARG A 89 -1.97 -9.08 -3.94
N PRO A 90 -0.69 -8.93 -3.54
CA PRO A 90 0.32 -8.39 -4.43
C PRO A 90 0.48 -9.32 -5.64
N ARG A 91 0.35 -8.75 -6.84
CA ARG A 91 0.47 -9.44 -8.14
C ARG A 91 1.27 -8.56 -9.10
N HIS A 92 1.88 -9.19 -10.09
CA HIS A 92 2.52 -8.51 -11.23
C HIS A 92 1.52 -7.70 -12.04
#